data_AF-X1I9Y3-F1
#
_entry.id   AF-X1I9Y3-F1
#
_cell.length_a   1.000
_cell.length_b   1.000
_cell.length_c   1.000
_cell.angle_alpha   90.00
_cell.angle_beta   90.00
_cell.angle_gamma   90.00
#
_symmetry.space_group_name_H-M   'P 1'
#
loop_
_entity.id
_entity.type
_entity.pdbx_description
1 polymer ?
#
loop_
_entity_poly.entity_id
_entity_poly.type
_entity_poly.pdbx_seq_one_letter_code
_entity_poly.pdbx_strand_id
1 'polypeptide(L)'
;KSVVFFTPRRIAVLFRKMEDYEKRMPKRIYGPPADMAFDNNGKPTSAAIGFAKSYNKVPSDLKIAIKKDKKVCYLEIKEKPKQT
;
A
#
# COMPACT_ATOMS: atom_id res chain seq x y z
N LYS A 1 -6.02 23.25 37.75
CA LYS A 1 -6.22 21.86 37.28
C LYS A 1 -5.04 21.02 37.74
N SER A 2 -5.22 20.10 38.66
CA SER A 2 -4.16 19.18 39.08
C SER A 2 -4.17 17.95 38.17
N VAL A 3 -3.04 17.64 37.55
CA VAL A 3 -2.82 16.40 36.80
C VAL A 3 -2.25 15.38 37.78
N VAL A 4 -2.94 14.26 37.96
CA VAL A 4 -2.53 13.19 38.87
C VAL A 4 -1.92 12.05 38.05
N PHE A 5 -0.68 11.67 38.38
CA PHE A 5 0.03 10.54 37.77
C PHE A 5 0.18 9.42 38.80
N PHE A 6 0.07 8.17 38.37
CA PHE A 6 0.21 6.98 39.21
C PHE A 6 0.97 5.87 38.47
N THR A 7 1.68 5.02 39.21
CA THR A 7 2.40 3.85 38.71
C THR A 7 1.83 2.57 39.33
N PRO A 8 0.64 2.11 38.90
CA PRO A 8 0.03 0.91 39.47
C PRO A 8 0.90 -0.32 39.22
N ARG A 9 1.10 -1.13 40.27
CA ARG A 9 1.91 -2.37 40.20
C ARG A 9 1.30 -3.43 39.28
N ARG A 10 0.01 -3.36 38.92
CA ARG A 10 -0.68 -4.26 37.98
C ARG A 10 -1.85 -3.57 37.27
N ILE A 11 -1.96 -3.76 35.96
CA ILE A 11 -3.11 -3.37 35.13
C ILE A 11 -3.52 -4.61 34.31
N ALA A 12 -4.81 -4.93 34.26
CA ALA A 12 -5.35 -5.98 33.41
C ALA A 12 -6.45 -5.40 32.52
N VAL A 13 -6.40 -5.70 31.22
CA VAL A 13 -7.37 -5.22 30.21
C VAL A 13 -7.86 -6.41 29.41
N LEU A 14 -9.19 -6.55 29.27
CA LEU A 14 -9.82 -7.60 28.49
C LEU A 14 -10.55 -6.99 27.28
N PHE A 15 -10.08 -7.30 26.08
CA PHE A 15 -10.74 -6.91 24.83
C PHE A 15 -11.67 -8.05 24.38
N ARG A 16 -12.98 -7.79 24.32
CA ARG A 16 -13.99 -8.80 23.92
C ARG A 16 -14.26 -8.87 22.41
N LYS A 17 -13.86 -7.83 21.67
CA LYS A 17 -14.16 -7.65 20.24
C LYS A 17 -12.93 -7.08 19.51
N MET A 18 -11.85 -7.84 19.52
CA MET A 18 -10.71 -7.56 18.67
C MET A 18 -10.96 -8.27 17.33
N GLU A 19 -10.77 -7.57 16.20
CA GLU A 19 -10.75 -8.24 14.91
C GLU A 19 -9.53 -9.18 14.88
N ASP A 20 -9.69 -10.42 14.36
CA ASP A 20 -8.59 -11.40 14.25
C ASP A 20 -7.43 -10.90 13.38
N TYR A 21 -7.69 -9.86 12.58
CA TYR A 21 -6.74 -9.23 11.69
C TYR A 21 -6.87 -7.71 11.77
N GLU A 22 -5.73 -7.02 11.75
CA GLU A 22 -5.71 -5.58 11.52
C GLU A 22 -6.23 -5.27 10.11
N LYS A 23 -7.12 -4.28 9.98
CA LYS A 23 -7.56 -3.75 8.67
C LYS A 23 -6.36 -3.20 7.90
N ARG A 24 -5.73 -4.03 7.09
CA ARG A 24 -4.63 -3.60 6.22
C ARG A 24 -5.18 -2.76 5.09
N MET A 25 -4.72 -1.51 5.04
CA MET A 25 -4.92 -0.67 3.87
C MET A 25 -4.10 -1.24 2.71
N PRO A 26 -4.64 -1.25 1.47
CA PRO A 26 -3.87 -1.70 0.31
C PRO A 26 -2.63 -0.82 0.17
N LYS A 27 -1.46 -1.45 0.12
CA LYS A 27 -0.19 -0.73 -0.04
C LYS A 27 -0.06 -0.33 -1.51
N ARG A 28 0.01 0.97 -1.77
CA ARG A 28 0.29 1.52 -3.10
C ARG A 28 1.80 1.56 -3.32
N ILE A 29 2.28 0.79 -4.29
CA ILE A 29 3.67 0.83 -4.72
C ILE A 29 3.76 1.66 -5.99
N TYR A 30 4.51 2.76 -5.90
CA TYR A 30 4.75 3.65 -7.03
C TYR A 30 5.89 3.12 -7.88
N GLY A 31 5.71 3.17 -9.19
CA GLY A 31 6.65 2.72 -10.19
C GLY A 31 7.13 3.87 -11.08
N PRO A 32 7.45 3.60 -12.36
CA PRO A 32 7.98 4.60 -13.27
C PRO A 32 6.96 5.73 -13.55
N PRO A 33 7.44 6.90 -14.01
CA PRO A 33 6.57 7.97 -14.52
C PRO A 33 5.63 7.42 -15.60
N ALA A 34 4.40 7.91 -15.63
CA ALA A 34 3.39 7.45 -16.59
C ALA A 34 3.84 7.66 -18.05
N ASP A 35 4.57 8.76 -18.30
CA ASP A 35 5.13 9.10 -19.61
C ASP A 35 6.17 8.07 -20.09
N MET A 36 6.81 7.36 -19.16
CA MET A 36 7.73 6.26 -19.47
C MET A 36 7.05 4.89 -19.40
N ALA A 37 5.88 4.79 -18.78
CA ALA A 37 5.18 3.52 -18.56
C ALA A 37 4.24 3.18 -19.72
N PHE A 38 3.69 4.19 -20.39
CA PHE A 38 2.80 4.02 -21.54
C PHE A 38 3.34 4.83 -22.72
N ASP A 39 3.51 4.17 -23.86
CA ASP A 39 3.81 4.86 -25.12
C ASP A 39 2.59 5.64 -25.63
N ASN A 40 2.80 6.53 -26.60
CA ASN A 40 1.74 7.32 -27.27
C ASN A 40 0.58 6.49 -27.86
N ASN A 41 0.77 5.18 -28.04
CA ASN A 41 -0.25 4.24 -28.49
C ASN A 41 -1.02 3.55 -27.35
N GLY A 42 -0.82 3.96 -26.10
CA GLY A 42 -1.42 3.33 -24.91
C GLY A 42 -0.86 1.94 -24.60
N LYS A 43 0.24 1.54 -25.23
CA LYS A 43 0.91 0.25 -24.99
C LYS A 43 1.87 0.37 -23.81
N PRO A 44 1.90 -0.62 -22.89
CA PRO A 44 2.85 -0.64 -21.78
C PRO A 44 4.28 -0.84 -22.32
N THR A 45 5.20 0.01 -21.86
CA THR A 45 6.62 -0.07 -22.25
C THR A 45 7.34 -1.21 -21.52
N SER A 46 8.58 -1.49 -21.91
CA SER A 46 9.45 -2.45 -21.21
C SER A 46 9.61 -2.13 -19.72
N ALA A 47 9.60 -0.84 -19.34
CA ALA A 47 9.66 -0.39 -17.95
C ALA A 47 8.39 -0.76 -17.17
N ALA A 48 7.20 -0.57 -17.76
CA ALA A 48 5.93 -0.99 -17.16
C ALA A 48 5.84 -2.51 -17.04
N ILE A 49 6.29 -3.24 -18.06
CA ILE A 49 6.29 -4.71 -18.08
C ILE A 49 7.22 -5.28 -17.00
N GLY A 50 8.45 -4.75 -16.91
CA GLY A 50 9.42 -5.15 -15.88
C GLY A 50 8.92 -4.84 -14.47
N PHE A 51 8.32 -3.66 -14.27
CA PHE A 51 7.73 -3.28 -12.99
C PHE A 51 6.57 -4.21 -12.61
N ALA A 52 5.63 -4.49 -13.51
CA ALA A 52 4.53 -5.40 -13.24
C ALA A 52 5.03 -6.83 -12.92
N LYS A 53 6.00 -7.33 -13.69
CA LYS A 53 6.61 -8.66 -13.48
C LYS A 53 7.30 -8.76 -12.11
N SER A 54 7.96 -7.71 -11.65
CA SER A 54 8.63 -7.70 -10.33
C SER A 54 7.67 -7.90 -9.15
N TYR A 55 6.38 -7.56 -9.34
CA TYR A 55 5.32 -7.74 -8.34
C TYR A 55 4.35 -8.89 -8.68
N ASN A 56 4.70 -9.77 -9.63
CA ASN A 56 3.83 -10.84 -10.14
C ASN A 56 2.44 -10.33 -10.59
N LYS A 57 2.42 -9.16 -11.24
CA LYS A 57 1.20 -8.52 -11.79
C LYS A 57 1.29 -8.37 -13.30
N VAL A 58 0.13 -8.14 -13.91
CA VAL A 58 0.03 -7.89 -15.36
C VAL A 58 0.16 -6.39 -15.61
N PRO A 59 0.76 -5.93 -16.72
CA PRO A 59 0.81 -4.50 -17.05
C PRO A 59 -0.57 -3.82 -17.10
N SER A 60 -1.64 -4.58 -17.36
CA SER A 60 -3.02 -4.10 -17.33
C SER A 60 -3.52 -3.73 -15.92
N ASP A 61 -2.87 -4.21 -14.85
CA ASP A 61 -3.22 -3.86 -13.46
C ASP A 61 -2.60 -2.52 -13.00
N LEU A 62 -1.79 -1.88 -13.85
CA LEU A 62 -1.15 -0.60 -13.55
C LEU A 62 -2.19 0.52 -13.54
N LYS A 63 -2.27 1.24 -12.42
CA LYS A 63 -3.09 2.45 -12.30
C LYS A 63 -2.19 3.68 -12.38
N ILE A 64 -2.73 4.78 -12.90
CA ILE A 64 -2.00 6.06 -12.95
C ILE A 64 -2.54 6.96 -11.85
N ALA A 65 -1.66 7.58 -11.06
CA ALA A 65 -2.00 8.62 -10.09
C ALA A 65 -1.10 9.84 -10.29
N ILE A 66 -1.61 11.01 -9.91
CA ILE A 66 -0.82 12.24 -9.89
C ILE A 66 -0.19 12.35 -8.50
N LYS A 67 1.14 12.47 -8.45
CA LYS A 67 1.89 12.66 -7.21
C LYS A 67 2.90 13.78 -7.44
N LYS A 68 2.79 14.87 -6.68
CA LYS A 68 3.66 16.06 -6.80
C LYS A 68 3.78 16.55 -8.26
N ASP A 69 2.62 16.78 -8.89
CA ASP A 69 2.47 17.28 -10.27
C ASP A 69 3.01 16.37 -11.40
N LYS A 70 3.47 15.16 -11.08
CA LYS A 70 3.88 14.17 -12.09
C LYS A 70 2.91 12.99 -12.12
N LYS A 71 2.57 12.52 -13.32
CA LYS A 71 1.81 11.28 -13.51
C LYS A 71 2.75 10.10 -13.21
N VAL A 72 2.37 9.25 -12.27
CA VAL A 72 3.17 8.10 -11.84
C VAL A 72 2.28 6.85 -11.84
N CYS A 73 2.80 5.75 -12.35
CA CYS A 73 2.11 4.47 -12.29
C CYS A 73 2.23 3.85 -10.88
N TYR A 74 1.18 3.21 -10.40
CA TYR A 74 1.22 2.49 -9.13
C TYR A 74 0.46 1.16 -9.22
N LEU A 75 0.87 0.22 -8.37
CA LEU A 75 0.21 -1.07 -8.15
C LEU A 75 -0.33 -1.12 -6.73
N GLU A 76 -1.52 -1.70 -6.56
CA GLU A 76 -2.10 -1.99 -5.26
C GLU A 76 -1.79 -3.44 -4.89
N ILE A 77 -0.94 -3.62 -3.87
CA ILE A 77 -0.65 -4.94 -3.34
C ILE A 77 -1.51 -5.17 -2.10
N LYS A 78 -2.35 -6.20 -2.18
CA LYS A 78 -3.02 -6.78 -1.03
C LYS A 78 -2.08 -7.81 -0.41
N GLU A 79 -1.43 -7.45 0.69
CA GLU A 79 -0.67 -8.42 1.47
C GLU A 79 -1.64 -9.44 2.09
N LYS A 80 -1.31 -10.73 2.02
CA LYS A 80 -2.09 -11.79 2.68
C LYS A 80 -1.97 -11.62 4.21
N PRO A 81 -3.05 -11.88 4.97
CA PRO A 81 -3.00 -11.78 6.42
C PRO A 81 -1.94 -12.74 6.97
N LYS A 82 -0.96 -12.22 7.70
CA LYS A 82 -0.01 -13.03 8.47
C LYS A 82 -0.65 -13.27 9.85
N GLN A 83 -0.93 -14.53 10.16
CA GLN A 83 -1.44 -14.93 11.47
C GLN A 83 -0.37 -14.60 12.53
N THR A 84 -0.77 -13.85 13.57
CA THR A 84 0.08 -13.57 14.73
C THR A 84 -0.23 -14.59 15.82
#